data_AF-A0A950AXL7-F1
#
_entry.id   AF-A0A950AXL7-F1
#
_cell.length_a   1.000
_cell.length_b   1.000
_cell.length_c   1.000
_cell.angle_alpha   90.00
_cell.angle_beta   90.00
_cell.angle_gamma   90.00
#
_symmetry.space_group_name_H-M   'P 1'
#
loop_
_entity.id
_entity.type
_entity.pdbx_description
1 polymer ?
#
loop_
_entity_poly.entity_id
_entity_poly.type
_entity_poly.pdbx_seq_one_letter_code
_entity_poly.pdbx_strand_id
1 'polypeptide(L)'
;MTDDPLDAIKARWSHIQGYLQGHLFPWMREDDDPVTEALGRLITTLDVIGLEAFVPEPPKGPGRPPEDRRALARAFVAKAVLGVPTTSALIERLAVDKSLRRILGWERRSQVPSEATFSRAFAEFAQGELPDKIHAALIERTLAGRIIGAIARDATEIEAREKPTQNKVNDGKDDPPAPDNPPPLRKRGRPRKDEQRPKPEPTRLERQVTQNLGQMLADLPTA
;
A
#
# COMPACT_ATOMS: atom_id res chain seq x y z
N MET A 1 9.33 -12.87 47.27
CA MET A 1 9.24 -13.31 45.87
C MET A 1 7.89 -13.99 45.74
N THR A 2 6.90 -13.29 45.21
CA THR A 2 5.55 -13.82 45.03
C THR A 2 5.59 -14.72 43.81
N ASP A 3 5.51 -16.03 44.02
CA ASP A 3 5.27 -16.98 42.93
C ASP A 3 3.91 -16.66 42.33
N ASP A 4 3.91 -15.94 41.21
CA ASP A 4 2.69 -15.61 40.48
C ASP A 4 2.02 -16.93 40.07
N PRO A 5 0.77 -17.19 40.49
CA PRO A 5 0.05 -18.39 40.08
C PRO A 5 -0.03 -18.56 38.56
N LEU A 6 0.06 -17.47 37.79
CA LEU A 6 0.14 -17.53 36.33
C LEU A 6 1.45 -18.13 35.83
N ASP A 7 2.57 -17.85 36.50
CA ASP A 7 3.89 -18.39 36.12
C ASP A 7 4.00 -19.88 36.49
N ALA A 8 3.39 -20.30 37.59
CA ALA A 8 3.25 -21.71 37.94
C ALA A 8 2.39 -22.47 36.90
N ILE A 9 1.31 -21.86 36.40
CA ILE A 9 0.47 -22.43 35.34
C ILE A 9 1.24 -22.53 34.02
N LYS A 10 1.98 -21.48 33.63
CA LYS A 10 2.83 -21.50 32.43
C LYS A 10 3.90 -22.59 32.53
N ALA A 11 4.59 -22.70 33.65
CA ALA A 11 5.61 -23.72 33.87
C ALA A 11 5.02 -25.14 33.77
N ARG A 12 3.83 -25.36 34.33
CA ARG A 12 3.12 -26.64 34.25
C ARG A 12 2.66 -26.93 32.81
N TRP A 13 2.20 -25.92 32.08
CA TRP A 13 1.82 -26.05 30.67
C TRP A 13 3.03 -26.37 29.79
N SER A 14 4.17 -25.69 30.00
CA SER A 14 5.43 -26.00 29.31
C SER A 14 5.94 -27.41 29.60
N HIS A 15 5.80 -27.88 30.85
CA HIS A 15 6.13 -29.26 31.22
C HIS A 15 5.22 -30.28 30.51
N ILE A 16 3.91 -30.02 30.49
CA ILE A 16 2.93 -30.86 29.78
C ILE A 16 3.21 -30.88 28.28
N GLN A 17 3.47 -29.71 27.67
CA GLN A 17 3.85 -29.60 26.27
C GLN A 17 5.14 -30.38 25.98
N GLY A 18 6.18 -30.23 26.81
CA GLY A 18 7.42 -30.98 26.66
C GLY A 18 7.26 -32.50 26.82
N TYR A 19 6.38 -32.94 27.73
CA TYR A 19 6.04 -34.34 27.90
C TYR A 19 5.26 -34.89 26.70
N LEU A 20 4.24 -34.16 26.22
CA LEU A 20 3.45 -34.53 25.05
C LEU A 20 4.30 -34.59 23.78
N GLN A 21 5.08 -33.54 23.50
CA GLN A 21 5.97 -33.46 22.34
C GLN A 21 7.19 -34.39 22.45
N GLY A 22 7.50 -34.88 23.65
CA GLY A 22 8.69 -35.70 23.87
C GLY A 22 8.50 -37.17 24.12
N HIS A 23 7.37 -37.56 24.68
CA HIS A 23 7.08 -38.95 25.01
C HIS A 23 5.88 -39.47 24.22
N LEU A 24 4.85 -38.64 24.02
CA LEU A 24 3.63 -39.08 23.34
C LEU A 24 3.73 -38.97 21.81
N PHE A 25 4.40 -37.94 21.32
CA PHE A 25 4.52 -37.65 19.90
C PHE A 25 5.97 -37.29 19.47
N PRO A 26 6.97 -38.18 19.65
CA PRO A 26 8.37 -37.88 19.31
C PRO A 26 8.57 -37.45 17.85
N TRP A 27 7.75 -37.98 16.95
CA TRP A 27 7.74 -37.65 15.52
C TRP A 27 7.26 -36.24 15.20
N MET A 28 6.65 -35.51 16.15
CA MET A 28 6.34 -34.09 15.95
C MET A 28 7.59 -33.22 16.03
N ARG A 29 8.61 -33.61 16.83
CA ARG A 29 9.85 -32.85 16.98
C ARG A 29 10.80 -32.97 15.80
N GLU A 30 10.75 -34.08 15.08
CA GLU A 30 11.62 -34.35 13.92
C GLU A 30 11.21 -33.57 12.66
N ASP A 31 10.10 -32.83 12.73
CA ASP A 31 9.31 -32.44 11.58
C ASP A 31 9.04 -30.93 11.50
N ASP A 32 9.61 -30.16 12.43
CA ASP A 32 9.54 -28.70 12.45
C ASP A 32 10.81 -28.13 11.84
N ASP A 33 10.71 -27.59 10.63
CA ASP A 33 11.79 -26.81 10.04
C ASP A 33 12.10 -25.62 10.96
N PRO A 34 13.38 -25.27 11.19
CA PRO A 34 13.75 -24.21 12.11
C PRO A 34 13.06 -22.89 11.73
N VAL A 35 12.49 -22.22 12.73
CA VAL A 35 11.81 -20.94 12.54
C VAL A 35 12.84 -19.91 12.10
N THR A 36 12.78 -19.54 10.82
CA THR A 36 13.63 -18.48 10.26
C THR A 36 13.30 -17.13 10.89
N GLU A 37 14.23 -16.17 10.84
CA GLU A 37 13.99 -14.81 11.37
C GLU A 37 12.73 -14.16 10.77
N ALA A 38 12.49 -14.39 9.47
CA ALA A 38 11.31 -13.89 8.78
C ALA A 38 10.00 -14.48 9.35
N LEU A 39 9.99 -15.78 9.66
CA LEU A 39 8.87 -16.43 10.31
C LEU A 39 8.70 -15.98 11.77
N GLY A 40 9.81 -15.75 12.48
CA GLY A 40 9.79 -15.16 13.83
C GLY A 40 9.15 -13.78 13.84
N ARG A 41 9.54 -12.90 12.89
CA ARG A 41 8.93 -11.58 12.71
C ARG A 41 7.44 -11.68 12.41
N LEU A 42 7.03 -12.65 11.60
CA LEU A 42 5.61 -12.90 11.31
C LEU A 42 4.84 -13.29 12.56
N ILE A 43 5.35 -14.24 13.36
CA ILE A 43 4.72 -14.67 14.61
C ILE A 43 4.53 -13.49 15.56
N THR A 44 5.59 -12.71 15.80
CA THR A 44 5.53 -11.50 16.64
C THR A 44 4.52 -10.50 16.09
N THR A 45 4.45 -10.33 14.77
CA THR A 45 3.50 -9.42 14.14
C THR A 45 2.05 -9.86 14.38
N LEU A 46 1.76 -11.16 14.21
CA LEU A 46 0.43 -11.72 14.43
C LEU A 46 -0.01 -11.60 15.90
N ASP A 47 0.92 -11.84 16.82
CA ASP A 47 0.70 -11.71 18.27
C ASP A 47 0.40 -10.26 18.67
N VAL A 48 1.23 -9.32 18.22
CA VAL A 48 1.03 -7.88 18.46
C VAL A 48 -0.30 -7.42 17.88
N ILE A 49 -0.63 -7.81 16.65
CA ILE A 49 -1.87 -7.36 16.00
C ILE A 49 -3.11 -7.92 16.70
N GLY A 50 -3.05 -9.12 17.29
CA GLY A 50 -4.20 -9.73 17.96
C GLY A 50 -5.38 -9.98 17.01
N LEU A 51 -5.07 -10.36 15.76
CA LEU A 51 -6.02 -10.41 14.64
C LEU A 51 -7.27 -11.25 14.92
N GLU A 52 -7.14 -12.31 15.70
CA GLU A 52 -8.21 -13.26 15.99
C GLU A 52 -9.41 -12.62 16.70
N ALA A 53 -9.20 -11.52 17.43
CA ALA A 53 -10.26 -10.78 18.12
C ALA A 53 -11.24 -10.09 17.15
N PHE A 54 -10.81 -9.83 15.91
CA PHE A 54 -11.59 -9.09 14.91
C PHE A 54 -12.22 -10.00 13.86
N VAL A 55 -11.87 -11.29 13.85
CA VAL A 55 -12.38 -12.27 12.89
C VAL A 55 -13.31 -13.25 13.62
N PRO A 56 -14.61 -13.31 13.24
CA PRO A 56 -15.57 -14.16 13.90
C PRO A 56 -15.18 -15.64 13.80
N GLU A 57 -15.59 -16.43 14.79
CA GLU A 57 -15.45 -17.88 14.69
C GLU A 57 -16.25 -18.41 13.51
N PRO A 58 -15.75 -19.47 12.82
CA PRO A 58 -16.51 -20.11 11.77
C PRO A 58 -17.85 -20.62 12.34
N PRO A 59 -18.95 -20.46 11.60
CA PRO A 59 -20.26 -20.91 12.03
C PRO A 59 -20.25 -22.42 12.28
N LYS A 60 -20.78 -22.83 13.43
CA LYS A 60 -20.95 -24.24 13.82
C LYS A 60 -22.39 -24.65 13.47
N GLY A 61 -22.58 -25.18 12.27
CA GLY A 61 -23.89 -25.60 11.75
C GLY A 61 -23.81 -26.88 10.93
N PRO A 62 -24.97 -27.49 10.60
CA PRO A 62 -25.02 -28.66 9.74
C PRO A 62 -24.54 -28.30 8.33
N GLY A 63 -23.68 -29.13 7.74
CA GLY A 63 -23.15 -28.95 6.39
C GLY A 63 -21.62 -28.93 6.35
N ARG A 64 -21.06 -28.60 5.18
CA ARG A 64 -19.61 -28.41 5.02
C ARG A 64 -19.20 -27.10 5.75
N PRO A 65 -18.30 -27.15 6.73
CA PRO A 65 -17.80 -25.94 7.39
C PRO A 65 -17.17 -25.00 6.35
N PRO A 66 -17.38 -23.68 6.46
CA PRO A 66 -16.66 -22.73 5.63
C PRO A 66 -15.16 -22.78 5.94
N GLU A 67 -14.35 -22.36 4.96
CA GLU A 67 -12.90 -22.24 5.13
C GLU A 67 -12.58 -21.21 6.23
N ASP A 68 -11.56 -21.51 7.04
CA ASP A 68 -11.22 -20.69 8.20
C ASP A 68 -10.78 -19.27 7.81
N ARG A 69 -11.62 -18.29 8.15
CA ARG A 69 -11.34 -16.87 7.92
C ARG A 69 -10.14 -16.38 8.73
N ARG A 70 -9.87 -16.94 9.91
CA ARG A 70 -8.70 -16.56 10.72
C ARG A 70 -7.40 -16.98 10.04
N ALA A 71 -7.35 -18.19 9.49
CA ALA A 71 -6.20 -18.65 8.70
C ALA A 71 -5.97 -17.78 7.45
N LEU A 72 -7.04 -17.44 6.73
CA LEU A 72 -6.96 -16.54 5.56
C LEU A 72 -6.50 -15.13 5.92
N ALA A 73 -6.98 -14.57 7.02
CA ALA A 73 -6.58 -13.26 7.50
C ALA A 73 -5.10 -13.24 7.94
N ARG A 74 -4.64 -14.27 8.67
CA ARG A 74 -3.22 -14.49 8.97
C ARG A 74 -2.38 -14.57 7.70
N ALA A 75 -2.88 -15.27 6.67
CA ALA A 75 -2.18 -15.40 5.40
C ALA A 75 -2.02 -14.07 4.64
N PHE A 76 -2.99 -13.16 4.72
CA PHE A 76 -2.84 -11.81 4.17
C PHE A 76 -1.79 -10.98 4.92
N VAL A 77 -1.73 -11.09 6.25
CA VAL A 77 -0.66 -10.47 7.04
C VAL A 77 0.69 -11.07 6.65
N ALA A 78 0.79 -12.39 6.51
CA ALA A 78 2.00 -13.06 6.08
C ALA A 78 2.45 -12.63 4.68
N LYS A 79 1.51 -12.47 3.74
CA LYS A 79 1.78 -11.93 2.40
C LYS A 79 2.46 -10.56 2.49
N ALA A 80 1.95 -9.67 3.35
CA ALA A 80 2.49 -8.32 3.53
C ALA A 80 3.86 -8.34 4.23
N VAL A 81 4.01 -9.08 5.34
CA VAL A 81 5.25 -9.15 6.12
C VAL A 81 6.40 -9.81 5.33
N LEU A 82 6.08 -10.85 4.55
CA LEU A 82 7.07 -11.57 3.75
C LEU A 82 7.29 -10.95 2.36
N GLY A 83 6.60 -9.86 2.02
CA GLY A 83 6.75 -9.16 0.73
C GLY A 83 6.33 -10.00 -0.48
N VAL A 84 5.39 -10.93 -0.32
CA VAL A 84 4.94 -11.79 -1.42
C VAL A 84 3.99 -11.01 -2.35
N PRO A 85 4.30 -10.86 -3.65
CA PRO A 85 3.59 -9.92 -4.51
C PRO A 85 2.15 -10.37 -4.81
N THR A 86 1.95 -11.64 -5.17
CA THR A 86 0.66 -12.16 -5.61
C THR A 86 0.12 -13.23 -4.67
N THR A 87 -1.19 -13.44 -4.73
CA THR A 87 -1.86 -14.48 -3.92
C THR A 87 -1.52 -15.88 -4.44
N SER A 88 -1.37 -16.04 -5.75
CA SER A 88 -0.85 -17.27 -6.37
C SER A 88 0.54 -17.66 -5.82
N ALA A 89 1.48 -16.71 -5.76
CA ALA A 89 2.81 -16.94 -5.21
C ALA A 89 2.78 -17.32 -3.71
N LEU A 90 1.82 -16.77 -2.96
CA LEU A 90 1.60 -17.17 -1.57
C LEU A 90 1.12 -18.63 -1.49
N ILE A 91 0.16 -19.03 -2.32
CA ILE A 91 -0.37 -20.40 -2.34
C ILE A 91 0.73 -21.40 -2.74
N GLU A 92 1.53 -21.09 -3.75
CA GLU A 92 2.68 -21.89 -4.16
C GLU A 92 3.69 -22.04 -3.02
N ARG A 93 4.02 -20.94 -2.32
CA ARG A 93 4.90 -20.97 -1.15
C ARG A 93 4.31 -21.83 -0.03
N LEU A 94 3.01 -21.73 0.24
CA LEU A 94 2.33 -22.56 1.25
C LEU A 94 2.31 -24.04 0.89
N ALA A 95 2.37 -24.39 -0.40
CA ALA A 95 2.51 -25.78 -0.81
C ALA A 95 3.89 -26.35 -0.44
N VAL A 96 4.95 -25.55 -0.48
CA VAL A 96 6.32 -25.99 -0.17
C VAL A 96 6.63 -25.87 1.32
N ASP A 97 6.43 -24.68 1.90
CA ASP A 97 6.85 -24.30 3.24
C ASP A 97 5.84 -24.80 4.30
N LYS A 98 6.23 -25.85 5.02
CA LYS A 98 5.42 -26.49 6.06
C LYS A 98 5.29 -25.62 7.30
N SER A 99 6.37 -24.99 7.74
CA SER A 99 6.39 -24.13 8.92
C SER A 99 5.51 -22.90 8.74
N LEU A 100 5.61 -22.23 7.58
CA LEU A 100 4.69 -21.13 7.25
C LEU A 100 3.24 -21.59 7.27
N ARG A 101 2.94 -22.74 6.63
CA ARG A 101 1.58 -23.28 6.58
C ARG A 101 1.00 -23.51 7.99
N ARG A 102 1.80 -24.10 8.89
CA ARG A 102 1.42 -24.35 10.29
C ARG A 102 1.19 -23.07 11.07
N ILE A 103 2.08 -22.07 10.95
CA ILE A 103 1.93 -20.75 11.61
C ILE A 103 0.59 -20.10 11.22
N LEU A 104 0.17 -20.26 9.97
CA LEU A 104 -1.10 -19.70 9.48
C LEU A 104 -2.33 -20.55 9.85
N GLY A 105 -2.15 -21.72 10.44
CA GLY A 105 -3.24 -22.58 10.93
C GLY A 105 -3.66 -23.70 9.98
N TRP A 106 -2.86 -24.02 8.97
CA TRP A 106 -3.09 -25.18 8.09
C TRP A 106 -2.03 -26.26 8.35
N GLU A 107 -2.46 -27.49 8.59
CA GLU A 107 -1.54 -28.62 8.78
C GLU A 107 -1.16 -29.25 7.43
N ARG A 108 -2.16 -29.45 6.57
CA ARG A 108 -2.02 -30.18 5.30
C ARG A 108 -2.11 -29.24 4.11
N ARG A 109 -1.38 -29.57 3.04
CA ARG A 109 -1.45 -28.86 1.75
C ARG A 109 -2.88 -28.78 1.20
N SER A 110 -3.66 -29.85 1.40
CA SER A 110 -5.06 -29.93 0.96
C SER A 110 -6.02 -29.00 1.69
N GLN A 111 -5.61 -28.42 2.83
CA GLN A 111 -6.42 -27.44 3.57
C GLN A 111 -6.24 -26.02 3.06
N VAL A 112 -5.20 -25.76 2.25
CA VAL A 112 -4.96 -24.43 1.69
C VAL A 112 -6.06 -24.14 0.66
N PRO A 113 -6.88 -23.08 0.86
CA PRO A 113 -7.97 -22.79 -0.05
C PRO A 113 -7.48 -22.33 -1.43
N SER A 114 -8.37 -22.42 -2.43
CA SER A 114 -8.11 -21.92 -3.77
C SER A 114 -7.98 -20.40 -3.81
N GLU A 115 -7.34 -19.87 -4.86
CA GLU A 115 -7.21 -18.42 -5.06
C GLU A 115 -8.56 -17.69 -5.11
N ALA A 116 -9.59 -18.30 -5.69
CA ALA A 116 -10.95 -17.76 -5.69
C ALA A 116 -11.49 -17.57 -4.26
N THR A 117 -11.13 -18.46 -3.32
CA THR A 117 -11.53 -18.35 -1.92
C THR A 117 -10.78 -17.22 -1.21
N PHE A 118 -9.48 -17.06 -1.48
CA PHE A 118 -8.71 -15.92 -1.01
C PHE A 118 -9.32 -14.60 -1.51
N SER A 119 -9.65 -14.50 -2.79
CA SER A 119 -10.27 -13.30 -3.37
C SER A 119 -11.59 -12.95 -2.68
N ARG A 120 -12.47 -13.93 -2.47
CA ARG A 120 -13.74 -13.74 -1.74
C ARG A 120 -13.52 -13.29 -0.29
N ALA A 121 -12.55 -13.89 0.40
CA ALA A 121 -12.21 -13.52 1.78
C ALA A 121 -11.65 -12.10 1.85
N PHE A 122 -10.80 -11.71 0.90
CA PHE A 122 -10.27 -10.36 0.81
C PHE A 122 -11.39 -9.33 0.62
N ALA A 123 -12.34 -9.61 -0.29
CA ALA A 123 -13.49 -8.74 -0.50
C ALA A 123 -14.34 -8.58 0.78
N GLU A 124 -14.58 -9.68 1.51
CA GLU A 124 -15.28 -9.66 2.80
C GLU A 124 -14.53 -8.81 3.84
N PHE A 125 -13.21 -8.97 3.96
CA PHE A 125 -12.40 -8.20 4.91
C PHE A 125 -12.31 -6.72 4.53
N ALA A 126 -12.27 -6.40 3.25
CA ALA A 126 -12.29 -5.02 2.76
C ALA A 126 -13.65 -4.35 3.04
N GLN A 127 -14.76 -5.03 2.79
CA GLN A 127 -16.10 -4.54 3.14
C GLN A 127 -16.27 -4.37 4.65
N GLY A 128 -15.65 -5.25 5.44
CA GLY A 128 -15.67 -5.19 6.89
C GLY A 128 -14.67 -4.20 7.50
N GLU A 129 -13.87 -3.50 6.70
CA GLU A 129 -12.80 -2.58 7.14
C GLU A 129 -11.89 -3.23 8.19
N LEU A 130 -11.60 -4.53 8.02
CA LEU A 130 -10.86 -5.32 9.00
C LEU A 130 -9.48 -4.70 9.33
N PRO A 131 -8.66 -4.29 8.34
CA PRO A 131 -7.37 -3.66 8.62
C PRO A 131 -7.51 -2.36 9.43
N ASP A 132 -8.51 -1.54 9.14
CA ASP A 132 -8.71 -0.24 9.79
C ASP A 132 -9.12 -0.42 11.25
N LYS A 133 -10.02 -1.37 11.53
CA LYS A 133 -10.43 -1.72 12.91
C LYS A 133 -9.27 -2.25 13.73
N ILE A 134 -8.49 -3.14 13.14
CA ILE A 134 -7.28 -3.68 13.76
C ILE A 134 -6.28 -2.56 14.05
N HIS A 135 -6.04 -1.68 13.08
CA HIS A 135 -5.11 -0.57 13.22
C HIS A 135 -5.54 0.42 14.30
N ALA A 136 -6.83 0.80 14.32
CA ALA A 136 -7.40 1.68 15.32
C ALA A 136 -7.26 1.09 16.73
N ALA A 137 -7.59 -0.19 16.91
CA ALA A 137 -7.46 -0.86 18.20
C ALA A 137 -5.99 -1.00 18.64
N LEU A 138 -5.07 -1.22 17.70
CA LEU A 138 -3.64 -1.25 17.99
C LEU A 138 -3.15 0.12 18.47
N ILE A 139 -3.56 1.20 17.81
CA ILE A 139 -3.26 2.58 18.22
C ILE A 139 -3.82 2.82 19.62
N GLU A 140 -5.09 2.52 19.86
CA GLU A 140 -5.71 2.71 21.17
C GLU A 140 -4.96 1.95 22.26
N ARG A 141 -4.66 0.66 22.06
CA ARG A 141 -3.95 -0.17 23.04
C ARG A 141 -2.54 0.33 23.36
N THR A 142 -1.82 0.88 22.37
CA THR A 142 -0.39 1.22 22.51
C THR A 142 -0.13 2.69 22.80
N LEU A 143 -1.03 3.56 22.35
CA LEU A 143 -0.84 5.01 22.31
C LEU A 143 -1.92 5.78 23.06
N ALA A 144 -2.94 5.12 23.63
CA ALA A 144 -3.92 5.80 24.47
C ALA A 144 -3.24 6.60 25.59
N GLY A 145 -3.70 7.84 25.78
CA GLY A 145 -3.19 8.76 26.79
C GLY A 145 -1.83 9.39 26.48
N ARG A 146 -1.23 9.11 25.31
CA ARG A 146 0.02 9.75 24.87
C ARG A 146 -0.27 10.80 23.82
N ILE A 147 0.25 12.01 24.02
CA ILE A 147 0.26 13.06 22.99
C ILE A 147 1.45 12.79 22.08
N ILE A 148 1.19 12.42 20.83
CA ILE A 148 2.23 12.03 19.84
C ILE A 148 2.50 13.16 18.85
N GLY A 149 1.59 14.12 18.72
CA GLY A 149 1.75 15.31 17.91
C GLY A 149 0.57 16.26 18.07
N ALA A 150 0.80 17.53 17.78
CA ALA A 150 -0.25 18.53 17.67
C ALA A 150 -0.56 18.74 16.18
N ILE A 151 -1.80 18.48 15.77
CA ILE A 151 -2.25 18.81 14.42
C ILE A 151 -2.97 20.16 14.50
N ALA A 152 -2.27 21.24 14.16
CA ALA A 152 -2.89 22.54 13.96
C ALA A 152 -3.50 22.58 12.55
N ARG A 153 -4.81 22.31 12.44
CA ARG A 153 -5.55 22.52 11.19
C ARG A 153 -6.14 23.93 11.23
N ASP A 154 -5.60 24.80 10.39
CA ASP A 154 -6.19 26.11 10.11
C ASP A 154 -6.49 26.20 8.61
N ALA A 155 -7.59 26.87 8.27
CA ALA A 155 -8.01 27.09 6.90
C ALA A 155 -8.00 28.59 6.65
N THR A 156 -7.05 29.07 5.85
CA THR A 156 -7.02 30.46 5.41
C THR A 156 -7.71 30.56 4.06
N GLU A 157 -8.70 31.45 3.98
CA GLU A 157 -9.30 31.82 2.70
C GLU A 157 -8.24 32.57 1.87
N ILE A 158 -7.84 31.97 0.76
CA ILE A 158 -6.96 32.62 -0.21
C ILE A 158 -7.88 33.15 -1.31
N GLU A 159 -7.93 34.47 -1.48
CA GLU A 159 -8.62 35.08 -2.62
C GLU A 159 -7.91 34.68 -3.92
N ALA A 160 -8.38 33.60 -4.53
CA ALA A 160 -8.00 33.20 -5.88
C ALA A 160 -9.00 33.80 -6.87
N ARG A 161 -8.50 34.44 -7.93
CA ARG A 161 -9.37 34.91 -9.04
C ARG A 161 -9.99 33.68 -9.74
N GLU A 162 -11.27 33.42 -9.50
CA GLU A 162 -12.02 32.32 -10.13
C GLU A 162 -12.13 32.43 -11.66
N LYS A 163 -11.92 33.62 -12.23
CA LYS A 163 -11.94 33.87 -13.67
C LYS A 163 -10.62 34.48 -14.14
N PRO A 164 -10.03 34.00 -15.26
CA PRO A 164 -8.92 34.69 -15.90
C PRO A 164 -9.38 36.12 -16.22
N THR A 165 -8.70 37.12 -15.67
CA THR A 165 -8.81 38.47 -16.20
C THR A 165 -8.34 38.41 -17.64
N GLN A 166 -9.22 38.75 -18.59
CA GLN A 166 -8.75 39.11 -19.92
C GLN A 166 -7.66 40.15 -19.72
N ASN A 167 -6.44 39.87 -20.21
CA ASN A 167 -5.44 40.90 -20.37
C ASN A 167 -6.10 41.95 -21.28
N LYS A 168 -6.63 43.02 -20.67
CA LYS A 168 -6.78 44.26 -21.41
C LYS A 168 -5.36 44.56 -21.85
N VAL A 169 -5.14 44.56 -23.16
CA VAL A 169 -3.95 45.15 -23.76
C VAL A 169 -3.76 46.47 -23.03
N ASN A 170 -2.63 46.60 -22.36
CA ASN A 170 -2.32 47.81 -21.61
C ASN A 170 -2.34 48.96 -22.61
N ASP A 171 -3.29 49.90 -22.48
CA ASP A 171 -3.18 51.24 -23.06
C ASP A 171 -2.11 52.08 -22.30
N GLY A 172 -1.12 51.40 -21.72
CA GLY A 172 -0.03 51.94 -20.92
C GLY A 172 1.29 51.65 -21.61
N LYS A 173 1.63 52.51 -22.58
CA LYS A 173 2.96 53.02 -23.01
C LYS A 173 4.28 52.24 -22.92
N ASP A 174 4.37 50.99 -22.45
CA ASP A 174 5.65 50.28 -22.29
C ASP A 174 5.71 48.90 -22.95
N ASP A 175 4.81 48.60 -23.89
CA ASP A 175 5.02 47.50 -24.84
C ASP A 175 5.83 48.00 -26.05
N PRO A 176 6.82 47.23 -26.56
CA PRO A 176 7.50 47.57 -27.81
C PRO A 176 6.45 47.81 -28.91
N PRO A 177 6.60 48.85 -29.75
CA PRO A 177 5.60 49.16 -30.76
C PRO A 177 5.30 47.92 -31.60
N ALA A 178 4.00 47.62 -31.74
CA ALA A 178 3.55 46.55 -32.62
C ALA A 178 4.17 46.77 -34.01
N PRO A 179 4.65 45.71 -34.68
CA PRO A 179 5.26 45.86 -36.00
C PRO A 179 4.26 46.54 -36.95
N ASP A 180 4.72 47.53 -37.72
CA ASP A 180 3.92 48.40 -38.61
C ASP A 180 3.04 47.66 -39.64
N ASN A 181 3.16 46.34 -39.74
CA ASN A 181 2.26 45.47 -40.48
C ASN A 181 2.07 44.13 -39.76
N PRO A 182 1.03 43.96 -38.92
CA PRO A 182 0.68 42.65 -38.41
C PRO A 182 0.23 41.76 -39.58
N PRO A 183 0.76 40.53 -39.73
CA PRO A 183 0.29 39.61 -40.77
C PRO A 183 -1.20 39.31 -40.57
N PRO A 184 -1.99 39.19 -41.66
CA PRO A 184 -3.43 38.99 -41.56
C PRO A 184 -3.76 37.75 -40.72
N LEU A 185 -4.74 37.89 -39.82
CA LEU A 185 -5.24 36.79 -39.00
C LEU A 185 -5.68 35.62 -39.90
N ARG A 186 -4.95 34.51 -39.80
CA ARG A 186 -5.21 33.32 -40.61
C ARG A 186 -6.48 32.63 -40.12
N LYS A 187 -7.38 32.29 -41.04
CA LYS A 187 -8.59 31.51 -40.71
C LYS A 187 -8.16 30.13 -40.19
N ARG A 188 -8.75 29.70 -39.07
CA ARG A 188 -8.57 28.34 -38.53
C ARG A 188 -9.02 27.32 -39.57
N GLY A 189 -8.12 26.41 -39.96
CA GLY A 189 -8.44 25.32 -40.87
C GLY A 189 -7.33 24.92 -41.83
N ARG A 190 -7.63 23.90 -42.65
CA ARG A 190 -6.77 23.39 -43.71
C ARG A 190 -6.50 24.49 -44.74
N PRO A 191 -5.24 24.69 -45.19
CA PRO A 191 -4.93 25.60 -46.29
C PRO A 191 -5.69 25.22 -47.56
N ARG A 192 -5.98 26.21 -48.40
CA ARG A 192 -6.54 25.94 -49.74
C ARG A 192 -5.49 25.21 -50.57
N LYS A 193 -5.93 24.39 -51.53
CA LYS A 193 -5.08 23.44 -52.28
C LYS A 193 -3.91 24.11 -53.02
N ASP A 194 -4.06 25.40 -53.36
CA ASP A 194 -3.10 26.18 -54.13
C ASP A 194 -2.33 27.20 -53.27
N GLU A 195 -2.50 27.16 -51.93
CA GLU A 195 -1.88 28.09 -50.99
C GLU A 195 -0.54 27.52 -50.49
N GLN A 196 0.59 27.96 -51.07
CA GLN A 196 1.91 27.64 -50.55
C GLN A 196 2.20 28.48 -49.30
N ARG A 197 2.27 27.82 -48.14
CA ARG A 197 2.60 28.46 -46.86
C ARG A 197 4.12 28.53 -46.67
N PRO A 198 4.70 29.70 -46.33
CA PRO A 198 6.08 29.75 -45.86
C PRO A 198 6.22 28.92 -44.57
N LYS A 199 7.35 28.24 -44.40
CA LYS A 199 7.62 27.46 -43.19
C LYS A 199 7.58 28.40 -41.97
N PRO A 200 6.95 27.98 -40.86
CA PRO A 200 7.00 28.77 -39.64
C PRO A 200 8.45 28.98 -39.22
N GLU A 201 8.73 30.13 -38.63
CA GLU A 201 10.03 30.32 -37.99
C GLU A 201 10.23 29.26 -36.91
N PRO A 202 11.48 28.79 -36.72
CA PRO A 202 11.77 27.76 -35.74
C PRO A 202 11.34 28.23 -34.36
N THR A 203 10.66 27.35 -33.63
CA THR A 203 10.27 27.57 -32.24
C THR A 203 11.50 27.72 -31.35
N ARG A 204 11.32 28.31 -30.16
CA ARG A 204 12.44 28.55 -29.23
C ARG A 204 13.22 27.26 -28.91
N LEU A 205 12.52 26.14 -28.76
CA LEU A 205 13.12 24.82 -28.52
C LEU A 205 13.96 24.35 -29.71
N GLU A 206 13.48 24.54 -30.93
CA GLU A 206 14.22 24.16 -32.14
C GLU A 206 15.48 25.02 -32.33
N ARG A 207 15.42 26.32 -31.97
CA ARG A 207 16.59 27.21 -32.00
C ARG A 207 17.66 26.77 -30.99
N GLN A 208 17.24 26.37 -29.78
CA GLN A 208 18.14 25.95 -28.71
C GLN A 208 18.99 24.71 -29.07
N VAL A 209 18.48 23.79 -29.90
CA VAL A 209 19.23 22.60 -30.34
C VAL A 209 20.52 22.97 -31.08
N THR A 210 20.52 24.11 -31.77
CA THR A 210 21.66 24.60 -32.55
C THR A 210 22.45 25.74 -31.90
N GLN A 211 21.99 26.25 -30.76
CA GLN A 211 22.64 27.38 -30.08
C GLN A 211 23.82 26.94 -29.22
N ASN A 212 24.82 27.81 -29.10
CA ASN A 212 25.89 27.62 -28.13
C ASN A 212 25.48 28.16 -26.74
N LEU A 213 26.20 27.74 -25.69
CA LEU A 213 25.92 28.12 -24.31
C LEU A 213 25.87 29.65 -24.08
N GLY A 214 26.73 30.41 -24.74
CA GLY A 214 26.78 31.87 -24.60
C GLY A 214 25.55 32.56 -25.18
N GLN A 215 25.03 32.05 -26.31
CA GLN A 215 23.78 32.53 -26.91
C GLN A 215 22.57 32.20 -26.04
N MET A 216 22.56 31.03 -25.40
CA MET A 216 21.48 30.64 -24.49
C MET A 216 21.43 31.55 -23.25
N LEU A 217 22.59 31.91 -22.69
CA LEU A 217 22.67 32.80 -21.52
C LEU A 217 22.20 34.22 -21.85
N ALA A 218 22.51 34.73 -23.05
CA ALA A 218 22.07 36.05 -23.50
C ALA A 218 20.56 36.12 -23.78
N ASP A 219 19.92 34.98 -24.07
CA ASP A 219 18.49 34.90 -24.42
C ASP A 219 17.59 34.73 -23.17
N LEU A 220 18.18 34.60 -21.97
CA LEU A 220 17.43 34.53 -20.72
C LEU A 220 16.88 35.92 -20.33
N PRO A 221 15.62 36.03 -19.88
CA PRO A 221 15.09 37.29 -19.40
C PRO A 221 15.81 37.70 -18.11
N THR A 222 16.44 38.87 -18.12
CA THR A 222 17.01 39.49 -16.92
C THR A 222 15.86 40.01 -16.06
N ALA A 223 15.88 39.67 -14.77
CA ALA A 223 14.94 40.20 -13.78
C ALA A 223 15.17 41.69 -13.49
#